data_AF-A0A8A8D6W9-F1
#
_entry.id   AF-A0A8A8D6W9-F1
#
_cell.length_a   1.000
_cell.length_b   1.000
_cell.length_c   1.000
_cell.angle_alpha   90.00
_cell.angle_beta   90.00
_cell.angle_gamma   90.00
#
_symmetry.space_group_name_H-M   'P 1'
#
loop_
_entity.id
_entity.type
_entity.pdbx_description
1 polymer ?
#
loop_
_entity_poly.entity_id
_entity_poly.type
_entity_poly.pdbx_seq_one_letter_code
_entity_poly.pdbx_strand_id
1 'polypeptide(L)'
;MRARKKGYRVVSTALVVNETGGRLMADALRFRFDRARELADVPKDAFQFRDLRAKAGTDKTELAGDIRAAQRQLGHKSVAMTEHYVRERKGDKVEPTK
;
A
#
# COMPACT_ATOMS: atom_id res chain seq x y z
N MET A 1 17.98 6.53 -8.78
CA MET A 1 18.02 5.19 -8.12
C MET A 1 19.35 4.45 -8.31
N ARG A 2 19.86 4.24 -9.53
CA ARG A 2 21.13 3.49 -9.77
C ARG A 2 22.38 4.16 -9.16
N ALA A 3 22.50 5.48 -9.27
CA ALA A 3 23.64 6.23 -8.72
C ALA A 3 23.85 6.01 -7.21
N ARG A 4 22.76 6.02 -6.41
CA ARG A 4 22.80 5.73 -4.98
C ARG A 4 23.36 4.34 -4.67
N LYS A 5 23.04 3.33 -5.49
CA LYS A 5 23.43 1.93 -5.22
C LYS A 5 24.90 1.66 -5.50
N LYS A 6 25.53 2.45 -6.37
CA LYS A 6 26.94 2.30 -6.75
C LYS A 6 27.90 2.48 -5.56
N GLY A 7 27.47 3.18 -4.50
CA GLY A 7 28.25 3.40 -3.28
C GLY A 7 28.26 2.23 -2.29
N TYR A 8 27.45 1.18 -2.50
CA TYR A 8 27.46 0.01 -1.62
C TYR A 8 28.50 -1.02 -2.05
N ARG A 9 29.02 -1.76 -1.06
CA ARG A 9 29.92 -2.90 -1.31
C ARG A 9 29.25 -3.97 -2.18
N VAL A 10 27.93 -4.14 -2.06
CA VAL A 10 27.14 -5.06 -2.87
C VAL A 10 26.11 -4.27 -3.67
N VAL A 11 26.11 -4.43 -5.00
CA VAL A 11 25.16 -3.74 -5.89
C VAL A 11 24.07 -4.71 -6.33
N SER A 12 22.88 -4.60 -5.76
CA SER A 12 21.71 -5.40 -6.16
C SER A 12 20.95 -4.79 -7.34
N THR A 13 20.42 -5.66 -8.22
CA THR A 13 19.47 -5.30 -9.28
C THR A 13 18.06 -5.00 -8.75
N ALA A 14 17.75 -5.42 -7.51
CA ALA A 14 16.45 -5.18 -6.89
C ALA A 14 16.14 -3.69 -6.78
N LEU A 15 14.90 -3.25 -7.03
CA LEU A 15 14.52 -1.83 -6.98
C LEU A 15 14.75 -1.23 -5.58
N VAL A 16 14.29 -1.92 -4.54
CA VAL A 16 14.44 -1.53 -3.13
C VAL A 16 15.57 -2.32 -2.50
N VAL A 17 16.49 -1.61 -1.83
CA VAL A 17 17.67 -2.17 -1.16
C VAL A 17 17.76 -1.69 0.27
N ASN A 18 18.37 -2.50 1.13
CA ASN A 18 18.69 -2.16 2.51
C ASN A 18 19.95 -1.27 2.61
N GLU A 19 20.38 -1.02 3.84
CA GLU A 19 21.50 -0.15 4.19
C GLU A 19 22.86 -0.71 3.73
N THR A 20 22.94 -2.00 3.41
CA THR A 20 24.17 -2.65 2.91
C THR A 20 24.19 -2.81 1.39
N GLY A 21 23.13 -2.38 0.70
CA GLY A 21 22.96 -2.49 -0.76
C GLY A 21 22.33 -3.81 -1.23
N GLY A 22 22.04 -4.73 -0.30
CA GLY A 22 21.31 -5.97 -0.58
C GLY A 22 19.82 -5.72 -0.82
N ARG A 23 19.15 -6.69 -1.47
CA ARG A 23 17.68 -6.68 -1.64
C ARG A 23 17.00 -6.49 -0.27
N LEU A 24 15.98 -5.64 -0.21
CA LEU A 24 15.10 -5.60 0.96
C LEU A 24 14.15 -6.80 0.95
N MET A 25 14.17 -7.59 2.02
CA MET A 25 13.33 -8.78 2.18
C MET A 25 11.93 -8.42 2.71
N ALA A 26 10.96 -9.32 2.54
CA ALA A 26 9.56 -9.05 2.88
C ALA A 26 9.33 -8.87 4.38
N ASP A 27 10.03 -9.65 5.20
CA ASP A 27 10.09 -9.54 6.66
C ASP A 27 10.70 -8.20 7.10
N ALA A 28 11.79 -7.78 6.47
CA ALA A 28 12.43 -6.49 6.75
C ALA A 28 11.50 -5.31 6.39
N LEU A 29 10.73 -5.42 5.31
CA LEU A 29 9.74 -4.42 4.94
C LEU A 29 8.60 -4.34 5.98
N ARG A 30 8.09 -5.49 6.42
CA ARG A 30 7.07 -5.58 7.48
C ARG A 30 7.59 -5.00 8.79
N PHE A 31 8.80 -5.37 9.21
CA PHE A 31 9.43 -4.85 10.43
C PHE A 31 9.54 -3.32 10.41
N ARG A 32 9.97 -2.74 9.28
CA ARG A 32 10.06 -1.28 9.12
C ARG A 32 8.69 -0.61 9.26
N PHE A 33 7.63 -1.21 8.72
CA PHE A 33 6.27 -0.73 8.92
C PHE A 33 5.83 -0.83 10.38
N ASP A 34 6.04 -1.98 11.03
CA ASP A 34 5.63 -2.19 12.41
C ASP A 34 6.32 -1.18 13.34
N ARG A 35 7.61 -0.90 13.10
CA ARG A 35 8.34 0.17 13.80
C ARG A 35 7.75 1.57 13.55
N ALA A 36 7.40 1.90 12.31
CA ALA A 36 6.79 3.19 11.99
C ALA A 36 5.41 3.35 12.66
N ARG A 37 4.63 2.27 12.72
CA ARG A 37 3.34 2.21 13.41
C ARG A 37 3.50 2.44 14.91
N GLU A 38 4.48 1.79 15.55
CA GLU A 38 4.80 1.97 16.97
C GLU A 38 5.22 3.41 17.28
N LEU A 39 6.07 4.00 16.44
CA LEU A 39 6.47 5.41 16.58
C LEU A 39 5.30 6.40 16.41
N ALA A 40 4.25 5.99 15.70
CA ALA A 40 3.02 6.77 15.52
C ALA A 40 1.97 6.49 16.61
N ASP A 41 2.30 5.68 17.62
CA ASP A 41 1.40 5.27 18.72
C ASP A 41 0.08 4.64 18.24
N VAL A 42 0.13 3.89 17.13
CA VAL A 42 -1.05 3.22 16.58
C VAL A 42 -1.07 1.76 17.03
N PRO A 43 -2.12 1.25 17.70
CA PRO A 43 -2.24 -0.16 18.08
C PRO A 43 -2.21 -1.13 16.88
N LYS A 44 -1.72 -2.36 17.08
CA LYS A 44 -1.43 -3.30 15.97
C LYS A 44 -2.70 -3.90 15.39
N ASP A 45 -3.65 -4.16 16.25
CA ASP A 45 -5.02 -4.56 15.95
C ASP A 45 -5.79 -3.46 15.22
N ALA A 46 -5.49 -2.19 15.49
CA ALA A 46 -6.10 -1.06 14.81
C ALA A 46 -5.59 -0.86 13.37
N PHE A 47 -4.29 -1.10 13.11
CA PHE A 47 -3.70 -0.92 11.78
C PHE A 47 -2.54 -1.86 11.50
N GLN A 48 -2.69 -2.70 10.48
CA GLN A 48 -1.69 -3.67 10.03
C GLN A 48 -1.15 -3.30 8.64
N PHE A 49 0.03 -3.81 8.29
CA PHE A 49 0.66 -3.51 7.00
C PHE A 49 -0.24 -3.81 5.78
N ARG A 50 -1.06 -4.87 5.86
CA ARG A 50 -2.00 -5.25 4.78
C ARG A 50 -3.14 -4.25 4.59
N ASP A 51 -3.47 -3.45 5.61
CA ASP A 51 -4.53 -2.45 5.53
C ASP A 51 -4.16 -1.31 4.57
N LEU A 52 -2.87 -1.12 4.26
CA LEU A 52 -2.43 -0.21 3.19
C LEU A 52 -3.02 -0.61 1.83
N ARG A 53 -3.15 -1.91 1.56
CA ARG A 53 -3.74 -2.40 0.31
C ARG A 53 -5.24 -2.08 0.23
N ALA A 54 -5.97 -2.28 1.33
CA ALA A 54 -7.38 -1.91 1.42
C ALA A 54 -7.58 -0.38 1.29
N LYS A 55 -6.76 0.42 1.99
CA LYS A 55 -6.78 1.88 1.86
C LYS A 55 -6.52 2.33 0.42
N ALA A 56 -5.50 1.77 -0.24
CA ALA A 56 -5.18 2.10 -1.62
C ALA A 56 -6.30 1.73 -2.61
N GLY A 57 -7.00 0.62 -2.39
CA GLY A 57 -8.19 0.24 -3.16
C GLY A 57 -9.34 1.22 -2.95
N THR A 58 -9.63 1.56 -1.69
CA THR A 58 -10.67 2.51 -1.32
C THR A 58 -10.42 3.88 -1.96
N ASP A 59 -9.22 4.42 -1.79
CA ASP A 59 -8.82 5.72 -2.37
C ASP A 59 -8.95 5.73 -3.88
N LYS A 60 -8.62 4.61 -4.54
CA LYS A 60 -8.73 4.52 -5.99
C LYS A 60 -10.18 4.55 -6.44
N THR A 61 -11.06 3.82 -5.76
CA THR A 61 -12.51 3.86 -6.04
C THR A 61 -13.05 5.27 -5.82
N GLU A 62 -12.73 5.91 -4.69
CA GLU A 62 -13.19 7.26 -4.38
C GLU A 62 -12.69 8.31 -5.39
N LEU A 63 -11.44 8.22 -5.82
CA LEU A 63 -10.86 9.17 -6.78
C LEU A 63 -11.38 8.96 -8.21
N ALA A 64 -11.72 7.72 -8.58
CA ALA A 64 -12.16 7.40 -9.93
C ALA A 64 -13.69 7.37 -10.09
N GLY A 65 -14.45 7.28 -8.99
CA GLY A 65 -15.88 6.97 -9.01
C GLY A 65 -16.22 5.58 -9.57
N ASP A 66 -15.22 4.70 -9.72
CA ASP A 66 -15.38 3.39 -10.37
C ASP A 66 -14.55 2.31 -9.65
N ILE A 67 -15.25 1.31 -9.10
CA ILE A 67 -14.63 0.15 -8.43
C ILE A 67 -13.77 -0.69 -9.37
N ARG A 68 -14.01 -0.68 -10.69
CA ARG A 68 -13.17 -1.41 -11.65
C ARG A 68 -11.77 -0.81 -11.74
N ALA A 69 -11.61 0.49 -11.45
CA ALA A 69 -10.29 1.10 -11.37
C ALA A 69 -9.49 0.53 -10.18
N ALA A 70 -10.15 0.32 -9.03
CA ALA A 70 -9.55 -0.37 -7.89
C ALA A 70 -9.30 -1.86 -8.19
N GLN A 71 -10.20 -2.56 -8.89
CA GLN A 71 -10.00 -3.97 -9.27
C GLN A 71 -8.71 -4.14 -10.10
N ARG A 72 -8.50 -3.30 -11.11
CA ARG A 72 -7.29 -3.32 -11.94
C ARG A 72 -6.03 -3.01 -11.13
N GLN A 73 -6.10 -2.02 -10.23
CA GLN A 73 -4.96 -1.66 -9.37
C GLN A 73 -4.59 -2.76 -8.38
N LEU A 74 -5.59 -3.42 -7.79
CA LEU A 74 -5.37 -4.52 -6.84
C LEU A 74 -5.04 -5.84 -7.55
N GLY A 75 -5.34 -5.97 -8.85
CA GLY A 75 -5.10 -7.20 -9.60
C GLY A 75 -6.07 -8.32 -9.20
N HIS A 76 -7.33 -7.97 -8.91
CA HIS A 76 -8.35 -8.95 -8.54
C HIS A 76 -9.07 -9.53 -9.75
N LYS A 77 -9.41 -10.82 -9.68
CA LYS A 77 -10.14 -11.53 -10.74
C LYS A 77 -11.59 -11.04 -10.91
N SER A 78 -12.24 -10.64 -9.81
CA SER A 78 -13.62 -10.19 -9.82
C SER A 78 -13.81 -8.89 -9.02
N VAL A 79 -14.91 -8.19 -9.31
CA VAL A 79 -15.34 -6.99 -8.56
C VAL A 79 -15.70 -7.35 -7.12
N ALA A 80 -16.38 -8.48 -6.90
CA ALA A 80 -16.73 -8.96 -5.56
C ALA A 80 -15.51 -9.10 -4.62
N MET A 81 -14.36 -9.58 -5.14
CA MET A 81 -13.12 -9.58 -4.36
C MET A 81 -12.64 -8.18 -4.00
N THR A 82 -12.87 -7.21 -4.87
CA THR A 82 -12.46 -5.81 -4.68
C THR A 82 -13.33 -5.10 -3.66
N GLU A 83 -14.62 -5.43 -3.59
CA GLU A 83 -15.54 -4.92 -2.57
C GLU A 83 -15.04 -5.19 -1.16
N HIS A 84 -14.46 -6.37 -0.89
CA HIS A 84 -13.85 -6.67 0.42
C HIS A 84 -12.69 -5.73 0.81
N TYR A 85 -12.04 -5.07 -0.16
CA TYR A 85 -10.92 -4.17 0.07
C TYR A 85 -11.31 -2.69 -0.04
N VAL A 86 -12.48 -2.37 -0.58
CA VAL A 86 -13.03 -1.01 -0.63
C VAL A 86 -13.91 -0.83 0.59
N ARG A 87 -13.46 -0.05 1.58
CA ARG A 87 -14.25 0.21 2.78
C ARG A 87 -15.18 1.39 2.53
N GLU A 88 -16.46 1.27 2.91
CA GLU A 88 -17.40 2.40 3.00
C GLU A 88 -17.01 3.31 4.18
N ARG A 89 -15.97 4.13 4.02
CA ARG A 89 -15.44 4.99 5.10
C ARG A 89 -16.03 6.40 5.12
N LYS A 90 -16.65 6.82 4.04
CA LYS A 90 -17.41 8.06 3.89
C LYS A 90 -18.57 7.68 2.97
N GLY A 91 -19.81 7.96 3.36
CA GLY A 91 -20.96 7.74 2.48
C GLY A 91 -20.73 8.34 1.09
N ASP A 92 -21.47 7.87 0.10
CA ASP A 92 -21.27 8.24 -1.29
C ASP A 92 -21.12 9.75 -1.46
N LYS A 93 -19.98 10.18 -2.03
CA LYS A 93 -19.83 11.56 -2.49
C LYS A 93 -20.79 11.75 -3.65
N VAL A 94 -21.95 12.32 -3.35
CA VAL A 94 -22.93 12.72 -4.35
C VAL A 94 -22.64 14.16 -4.77
N GLU A 95 -22.62 14.40 -6.07
CA GLU A 95 -22.61 15.76 -6.61
C GLU A 95 -23.94 16.46 -6.26
N PRO A 96 -23.95 17.78 -6.03
CA PRO A 96 -25.17 18.52 -5.73
C PRO A 96 -26.24 18.29 -6.81
N THR A 97 -27.44 17.95 -6.39
CA THR A 97 -28.60 17.90 -7.29
C THR A 97 -29.19 19.30 -7.39
N LYS A 98 -28.68 20.06 -8.36
CA LYS A 98 -28.98 21.47 -8.69
C LYS A 98 -28.41 22.51 -7.73
#